data_AF-A0A9E0MKA3-F1
#
_entry.id   AF-A0A9E0MKA3-F1
#
_cell.length_a   1.000
_cell.length_b   1.000
_cell.length_c   1.000
_cell.angle_alpha   90.00
_cell.angle_beta   90.00
_cell.angle_gamma   90.00
#
_symmetry.space_group_name_H-M   'P 1'
#
loop_
_entity.id
_entity.type
_entity.pdbx_description
1 polymer ?
#
loop_
_entity_poly.entity_id
_entity_poly.type
_entity_poly.pdbx_seq_one_letter_code
_entity_poly.pdbx_strand_id
1 'polypeptide(L)'
;MRTMIAMTMALGALLVAAPRAEAFCGFYVNGAGSEMFNDATQVVLMRAGTRTVLSMQNNYKGAPEAFALVIPVPTVLQEADVKTLPKEVFTHVDQMGAPRLVEYWEMDPCYVEPDYREESMVMRSAAAPTAMPADAPMKDLGVTIEAQFTVGEYQIVILSAKDAAGLDTWLRNEKYQIPPGAEPFLRPYVEEGMKFFVAKVDPTKVKFEDGRAALSPLRFHYDSETFNLPIRLGLANSSGTQDLIVSILAPAQRYEVANYKNVTIPTNLDVKDAVKDKFGEFYAALFDRTIEKNPGAVVTEYAWQATNCDPCPGPVIAMSELSTLGLDVLGGEKGVAKPFEGDAMGFVLTRLHARYGKTVTEDLVFKAAEPIVGGREHVVANGKLEERSRPDSINNFQARYAIRHEWTGPITCKNPVRGRWGGPPNGVTGGGVKPALDLAFAKRGEAKLPELVRQDIPEIEVTMAKAPVGSAPTAGTAAPTATPPATEAPKKKSGCGCQTDGGAGAALGLVGGLGVAALVTRRRRRR
;
A
#
# COMPACT_ATOMS: atom_id res chain seq x y z
N MET A 1 25.22 -50.96 -42.71
CA MET A 1 24.34 -49.99 -43.41
C MET A 1 23.03 -49.96 -42.64
N ARG A 2 22.48 -48.87 -42.12
CA ARG A 2 22.82 -47.44 -42.06
C ARG A 2 21.99 -46.92 -40.87
N THR A 3 22.70 -46.40 -39.87
CA THR A 3 22.39 -45.18 -39.09
C THR A 3 21.03 -44.51 -39.31
N MET A 4 20.26 -44.32 -38.23
CA MET A 4 19.65 -43.02 -37.91
C MET A 4 19.54 -42.84 -36.38
N ILE A 5 20.35 -41.92 -35.89
CA ILE A 5 20.38 -41.38 -34.53
C ILE A 5 19.27 -40.34 -34.43
N ALA A 6 18.28 -40.53 -33.55
CA ALA A 6 17.35 -39.49 -33.14
C ALA A 6 17.72 -39.04 -31.73
N MET A 7 18.62 -38.07 -31.66
CA MET A 7 19.06 -37.41 -30.43
C MET A 7 18.00 -36.38 -30.04
N THR A 8 17.13 -36.75 -29.09
CA THR A 8 16.13 -35.84 -28.52
C THR A 8 16.84 -34.95 -27.48
N MET A 9 17.19 -33.72 -27.87
CA MET A 9 17.55 -32.66 -26.93
C MET A 9 16.31 -32.24 -26.16
N ALA A 10 16.17 -32.71 -24.92
CA ALA A 10 15.29 -32.11 -23.93
C ALA A 10 15.94 -30.81 -23.44
N LEU A 11 15.68 -29.69 -24.14
CA LEU A 11 16.02 -28.36 -23.65
C LEU A 11 15.01 -27.99 -22.57
N GLY A 12 15.32 -28.36 -21.33
CA GLY A 12 14.58 -27.91 -20.16
C GLY A 12 14.74 -26.39 -20.03
N ALA A 13 13.69 -25.65 -20.38
CA ALA A 13 13.57 -24.24 -20.02
C ALA A 13 13.40 -24.16 -18.50
N LEU A 14 14.51 -24.06 -17.77
CA LEU A 14 14.49 -23.52 -16.41
C LEU A 14 14.07 -22.06 -16.52
N LEU A 15 12.77 -21.81 -16.32
CA LEU A 15 12.26 -20.52 -15.87
C LEU A 15 12.88 -20.24 -14.49
N VAL A 16 14.08 -19.67 -14.49
CA VAL A 16 14.64 -19.03 -13.30
C VAL A 16 13.82 -17.76 -13.11
N ALA A 17 12.78 -17.85 -12.28
CA ALA A 17 12.14 -16.66 -11.75
C ALA A 17 13.22 -15.90 -10.97
N ALA A 18 13.68 -14.77 -11.52
CA ALA A 18 14.60 -13.90 -10.81
C ALA A 18 13.95 -13.51 -9.47
N PRO A 19 14.64 -13.65 -8.32
CA PRO A 19 14.11 -13.21 -7.05
C PRO A 19 13.78 -11.71 -7.12
N ARG A 20 12.59 -11.35 -6.61
CA ARG A 20 12.14 -9.96 -6.52
C ARG A 20 13.03 -9.20 -5.54
N ALA A 21 13.21 -7.92 -5.82
CA ALA A 21 14.09 -7.02 -5.10
C ALA A 21 13.27 -5.82 -4.66
N GLU A 22 13.40 -5.38 -3.41
CA GLU A 22 12.52 -4.34 -2.86
C GLU A 22 13.29 -3.22 -2.16
N ALA A 23 12.78 -1.99 -2.28
CA ALA A 23 13.51 -0.77 -2.03
C ALA A 23 13.71 -0.58 -0.52
N PHE A 24 14.96 -0.47 -0.04
CA PHE A 24 15.27 -0.18 1.36
C PHE A 24 16.05 1.12 1.47
N CYS A 25 15.81 1.90 2.53
CA CYS A 25 16.57 3.13 2.80
C CYS A 25 17.87 2.88 3.60
N GLY A 26 18.19 1.62 3.86
CA GLY A 26 19.40 1.18 4.55
C GLY A 26 19.93 -0.10 3.92
N PHE A 27 20.74 -0.86 4.65
CA PHE A 27 21.10 -2.22 4.24
C PHE A 27 21.10 -3.18 5.44
N TYR A 28 20.76 -4.44 5.21
CA TYR A 28 20.88 -5.53 6.16
C TYR A 28 22.31 -6.08 6.21
N VAL A 29 22.75 -6.41 7.41
CA VAL A 29 23.99 -7.16 7.68
C VAL A 29 23.67 -8.37 8.54
N ASN A 30 24.30 -9.53 8.29
CA ASN A 30 24.20 -10.73 9.13
C ASN A 30 25.58 -11.30 9.43
N GLY A 31 25.66 -12.21 10.39
CA GLY A 31 26.92 -12.86 10.75
C GLY A 31 27.28 -14.09 9.91
N ALA A 32 26.32 -14.65 9.16
CA ALA A 32 26.50 -15.88 8.40
C ALA A 32 26.97 -15.68 6.95
N GLY A 33 26.96 -14.44 6.44
CA GLY A 33 27.30 -14.14 5.04
C GLY A 33 26.27 -14.66 4.02
N SER A 34 25.06 -15.04 4.48
CA SER A 34 23.97 -15.46 3.60
C SER A 34 23.30 -14.27 2.91
N GLU A 35 22.81 -14.47 1.69
CA GLU A 35 22.06 -13.44 0.94
C GLU A 35 20.81 -13.01 1.73
N MET A 36 20.60 -11.69 1.84
CA MET A 36 19.46 -11.08 2.52
C MET A 36 18.71 -10.21 1.53
N PHE A 37 17.38 -10.30 1.54
CA PHE A 37 16.53 -9.53 0.65
C PHE A 37 15.58 -8.65 1.49
N ASN A 38 15.38 -7.42 1.04
CA ASN A 38 14.30 -6.59 1.57
C ASN A 38 13.02 -6.95 0.83
N ASP A 39 11.93 -7.17 1.57
CA ASP A 39 10.58 -7.36 1.04
C ASP A 39 9.73 -6.14 1.49
N ALA A 40 9.89 -5.04 0.77
CA ALA A 40 9.13 -3.79 0.76
C ALA A 40 9.46 -2.86 1.90
N THR A 41 9.68 -1.59 1.51
CA THR A 41 9.70 -0.48 2.46
C THR A 41 8.59 0.48 2.11
N GLN A 42 7.71 0.69 3.10
CA GLN A 42 6.85 1.87 3.14
C GLN A 42 7.52 2.89 4.05
N VAL A 43 7.68 4.11 3.55
CA VAL A 43 8.21 5.24 4.34
C VAL A 43 7.10 6.25 4.54
N VAL A 44 6.89 6.67 5.79
CA VAL A 44 6.07 7.83 6.13
C VAL A 44 6.98 8.93 6.65
N LEU A 45 6.98 10.07 5.97
CA LEU A 45 7.76 11.25 6.30
C LEU A 45 6.81 12.33 6.82
N MET A 46 7.15 12.99 7.92
CA MET A 46 6.56 14.28 8.29
C MET A 46 7.60 15.39 8.17
N ARG A 47 7.20 16.56 7.67
CA ARG A 47 8.11 17.69 7.48
C ARG A 47 7.47 19.01 7.90
N ALA A 48 8.16 19.76 8.76
CA ALA A 48 7.86 21.16 9.09
C ALA A 48 9.16 21.94 9.28
N GLY A 49 9.34 23.03 8.54
CA GLY A 49 10.60 23.78 8.53
C GLY A 49 11.79 22.88 8.18
N THR A 50 12.76 22.78 9.08
CA THR A 50 13.93 21.90 8.96
C THR A 50 13.78 20.54 9.63
N ARG A 51 12.66 20.29 10.32
CA ARG A 51 12.46 19.07 11.09
C ARG A 51 11.79 18.00 10.26
N THR A 52 12.44 16.83 10.20
CA THR A 52 11.89 15.64 9.56
C THR A 52 11.64 14.56 10.61
N VAL A 53 10.46 13.96 10.57
CA VAL A 53 10.19 12.68 11.25
C VAL A 53 10.11 11.61 10.18
N LEU A 54 10.99 10.62 10.26
CA LEU A 54 11.06 9.50 9.34
C LEU A 54 10.56 8.25 10.07
N SER A 55 9.49 7.68 9.54
CA SER A 55 8.98 6.37 9.97
C SER A 55 9.13 5.39 8.83
N MET A 56 9.74 4.23 9.09
CA MET A 56 9.94 3.18 8.09
C MET A 56 9.46 1.83 8.59
N GLN A 57 8.76 1.11 7.73
CA GLN A 57 8.43 -0.30 7.92
C GLN A 57 9.21 -1.10 6.90
N ASN A 58 10.04 -2.03 7.36
CA ASN A 58 10.81 -2.92 6.50
C ASN A 58 10.44 -4.35 6.84
N ASN A 59 10.19 -5.20 5.84
CA ASN A 59 10.14 -6.64 6.08
C ASN A 59 11.45 -7.28 5.66
N TYR A 60 11.89 -8.25 6.46
CA TYR A 60 13.12 -8.98 6.21
C TYR A 60 12.79 -10.37 5.67
N LYS A 61 13.42 -10.74 4.55
CA LYS A 61 13.41 -12.10 4.03
C LYS A 61 14.84 -12.62 3.96
N GLY A 62 15.12 -13.59 4.82
CA GLY A 62 16.44 -14.18 4.94
C GLY A 62 16.46 -15.16 6.10
N ALA A 63 17.63 -15.74 6.34
CA ALA A 63 17.80 -16.72 7.41
C ALA A 63 17.57 -16.07 8.80
N PRO A 64 17.00 -16.81 9.78
CA PRO A 64 16.47 -16.25 11.02
C PRO A 64 17.54 -15.86 12.05
N GLU A 65 18.82 -15.86 11.67
CA GLU A 65 19.92 -15.45 12.55
C GLU A 65 19.90 -13.93 12.80
N ALA A 66 20.69 -13.49 13.80
CA ALA A 66 20.79 -12.07 14.13
C ALA A 66 21.26 -11.25 12.91
N PHE A 67 20.49 -10.21 12.60
CA PHE A 67 20.79 -9.24 11.55
C PHE A 67 20.67 -7.81 12.09
N ALA A 68 21.18 -6.82 11.37
CA ALA A 68 21.02 -5.41 11.72
C ALA A 68 20.63 -4.58 10.50
N LEU A 69 19.82 -3.54 10.74
CA LEU A 69 19.49 -2.51 9.76
C LEU A 69 20.47 -1.36 9.92
N VAL A 70 21.12 -0.95 8.83
CA VAL A 70 22.04 0.20 8.84
C VAL A 70 21.48 1.30 7.95
N ILE A 71 21.16 2.44 8.56
CA ILE A 71 20.46 3.56 7.90
C ILE A 71 21.34 4.83 8.04
N PRO A 72 21.59 5.58 6.95
CA PRO A 72 22.35 6.80 7.03
C PRO A 72 21.43 7.94 7.48
N VAL A 73 21.91 8.76 8.42
CA VAL A 73 21.16 9.86 9.02
C VAL A 73 22.04 11.12 9.06
N PRO A 74 21.46 12.33 8.85
CA PRO A 74 22.26 13.56 8.74
C PRO A 74 22.83 14.02 10.08
N THR A 75 22.25 13.59 11.20
CA THR A 75 22.66 13.97 12.55
C THR A 75 22.77 12.74 13.45
N VAL A 76 23.44 12.91 14.57
CA VAL A 76 23.41 11.92 15.66
C VAL A 76 22.01 11.93 16.27
N LEU A 77 21.38 10.75 16.36
CA LEU A 77 20.09 10.58 17.04
C LEU A 77 20.34 10.25 18.53
N GLN A 78 19.43 10.67 19.40
CA GLN A 78 19.41 10.33 20.81
C GLN A 78 18.32 9.29 21.09
N GLU A 79 18.35 8.67 22.27
CA GLU A 79 17.34 7.68 22.67
C GLU A 79 15.91 8.23 22.60
N ALA A 80 15.71 9.47 23.05
CA ALA A 80 14.41 10.14 22.99
C ALA A 80 13.89 10.36 21.57
N ASP A 81 14.78 10.31 20.56
CA ASP A 81 14.42 10.59 19.18
C ASP A 81 13.79 9.39 18.48
N VAL A 82 14.02 8.18 19.01
CA VAL A 82 13.74 6.91 18.35
C VAL A 82 12.63 6.16 19.09
N LYS A 83 11.60 5.74 18.35
CA LYS A 83 10.46 4.96 18.86
C LYS A 83 10.05 3.89 17.87
N THR A 84 9.40 2.83 18.35
CA THR A 84 8.64 1.93 17.49
C THR A 84 7.19 2.39 17.37
N LEU A 85 6.54 2.08 16.25
CA LEU A 85 5.14 2.44 16.00
C LEU A 85 4.27 1.19 15.80
N PRO A 86 2.94 1.29 16.02
CA PRO A 86 2.00 0.26 15.60
C PRO A 86 1.98 0.15 14.07
N LYS A 87 1.89 -1.09 13.54
CA LYS A 87 1.83 -1.35 12.09
C LYS A 87 0.56 -0.81 11.46
N GLU A 88 -0.52 -0.78 12.22
CA GLU A 88 -1.85 -0.38 11.79
C GLU A 88 -1.86 1.06 11.26
N VAL A 89 -1.02 1.93 11.82
CA VAL A 89 -0.87 3.32 11.36
C VAL A 89 -0.30 3.37 9.94
N PHE A 90 0.66 2.50 9.59
CA PHE A 90 1.22 2.42 8.23
C PHE A 90 0.20 1.86 7.25
N THR A 91 -0.51 0.80 7.64
CA THR A 91 -1.60 0.24 6.84
C THR A 91 -2.66 1.30 6.52
N HIS A 92 -3.02 2.14 7.50
CA HIS A 92 -4.03 3.16 7.31
C HIS A 92 -3.54 4.31 6.42
N VAL A 93 -2.29 4.76 6.58
CA VAL A 93 -1.66 5.74 5.67
C VAL A 93 -1.58 5.20 4.24
N ASP A 94 -1.19 3.93 4.07
CA ASP A 94 -1.16 3.26 2.76
C ASP A 94 -2.55 3.24 2.14
N GLN A 95 -3.55 2.76 2.88
CA GLN A 95 -4.94 2.67 2.45
C GLN A 95 -5.51 4.03 2.05
N MET A 96 -5.22 5.09 2.80
CA MET A 96 -5.71 6.43 2.53
C MET A 96 -5.18 7.00 1.22
N GLY A 97 -3.88 6.81 0.95
CA GLY A 97 -3.24 7.26 -0.29
C GLY A 97 -3.37 6.29 -1.46
N ALA A 98 -3.82 5.05 -1.23
CA ALA A 98 -3.83 4.01 -2.24
C ALA A 98 -4.74 4.36 -3.44
N PRO A 99 -4.40 3.88 -4.65
CA PRO A 99 -5.28 3.97 -5.80
C PRO A 99 -6.63 3.32 -5.54
N ARG A 100 -7.70 3.90 -6.09
CA ARG A 100 -9.09 3.53 -5.76
C ARG A 100 -9.83 3.01 -6.98
N LEU A 101 -10.45 1.85 -6.84
CA LEU A 101 -11.47 1.36 -7.75
C LEU A 101 -12.84 1.65 -7.16
N VAL A 102 -13.69 2.30 -7.95
CA VAL A 102 -15.07 2.65 -7.58
C VAL A 102 -16.03 2.05 -8.60
N GLU A 103 -17.27 1.82 -8.19
CA GLU A 103 -18.32 1.39 -9.09
C GLU A 103 -19.44 2.44 -9.08
N TYR A 104 -19.95 2.75 -10.27
CA TYR A 104 -21.08 3.66 -10.45
C TYR A 104 -22.18 2.98 -11.24
N TRP A 105 -23.42 3.24 -10.86
CA TRP A 105 -24.60 2.79 -11.59
C TRP A 105 -25.28 3.98 -12.22
N GLU A 106 -25.66 3.82 -13.47
CA GLU A 106 -26.49 4.82 -14.14
C GLU A 106 -27.85 4.83 -13.43
N MET A 107 -28.25 6.00 -12.95
CA MET A 107 -29.56 6.21 -12.34
C MET A 107 -30.64 6.08 -13.41
N ASP A 108 -31.86 5.75 -12.98
CA ASP A 108 -33.02 5.67 -13.87
C ASP A 108 -33.06 6.93 -14.76
N PRO A 109 -32.95 6.80 -16.09
CA PRO A 109 -32.95 7.93 -17.01
C PRO A 109 -34.25 8.75 -16.93
N CYS A 110 -35.29 8.19 -16.34
CA CYS A 110 -36.59 8.80 -16.13
C CYS A 110 -36.78 9.40 -14.73
N TYR A 111 -35.80 9.26 -13.83
CA TYR A 111 -35.85 9.88 -12.51
C TYR A 111 -35.83 11.41 -12.61
N VAL A 112 -36.75 12.05 -11.90
CA VAL A 112 -36.80 13.50 -11.68
C VAL A 112 -36.61 13.71 -10.19
N GLU A 113 -35.54 14.40 -9.82
CA GLU A 113 -35.22 14.68 -8.43
C GLU A 113 -36.31 15.55 -7.80
N PRO A 114 -36.87 15.19 -6.64
CA PRO A 114 -37.87 16.03 -5.96
C PRO A 114 -37.26 17.38 -5.57
N ASP A 115 -38.01 18.47 -5.74
CA ASP A 115 -37.60 19.81 -5.31
C ASP A 115 -37.62 19.92 -3.77
N TYR A 116 -36.46 19.71 -3.13
CA TYR A 116 -36.28 19.93 -1.71
C TYR A 116 -35.83 21.38 -1.45
N ARG A 117 -36.73 22.21 -0.93
CA ARG A 117 -36.38 23.49 -0.31
C ARG A 117 -35.63 23.23 1.00
N GLU A 118 -34.36 23.61 1.05
CA GLU A 118 -33.51 23.49 2.24
C GLU A 118 -34.05 24.30 3.43
N GLU A 119 -34.55 23.63 4.47
CA GLU A 119 -34.65 24.22 5.81
C GLU A 119 -33.34 23.93 6.56
N SER A 120 -32.58 24.99 6.83
CA SER A 120 -31.29 24.94 7.51
C SER A 120 -31.46 24.65 9.02
N MET A 121 -31.06 23.46 9.46
CA MET A 121 -30.90 23.17 10.89
C MET A 121 -29.47 23.51 11.36
N VAL A 122 -29.38 24.54 12.20
CA VAL A 122 -28.14 24.99 12.86
C VAL A 122 -27.89 24.15 14.12
N MET A 123 -26.85 23.32 14.13
CA MET A 123 -26.36 22.64 15.34
C MET A 123 -25.40 23.55 16.11
N ARG A 124 -25.64 23.72 17.43
CA ARG A 124 -24.79 24.47 18.36
C ARG A 124 -23.77 23.55 19.03
N SER A 125 -22.49 23.94 19.03
CA SER A 125 -21.42 23.26 19.77
C SER A 125 -21.26 23.82 21.21
N ALA A 126 -20.89 22.95 22.15
CA ALA A 126 -20.56 23.29 23.54
C ALA A 126 -19.05 23.14 23.79
N ALA A 127 -18.47 24.06 24.56
CA ALA A 127 -17.03 24.19 24.83
C ALA A 127 -16.55 23.39 26.05
N ALA A 128 -15.24 23.10 26.08
CA ALA A 128 -14.51 22.49 27.21
C ALA A 128 -13.60 23.52 27.93
N PRO A 129 -13.22 23.31 29.21
CA PRO A 129 -12.23 24.14 29.91
C PRO A 129 -10.81 23.50 30.02
N THR A 130 -9.81 24.37 30.28
CA THR A 130 -8.34 24.20 30.21
C THR A 130 -7.56 24.14 31.56
N ALA A 131 -6.38 23.47 31.53
CA ALA A 131 -5.02 23.74 32.16
C ALA A 131 -4.81 23.74 33.72
N MET A 132 -3.90 22.94 34.35
CA MET A 132 -2.39 22.94 34.56
C MET A 132 -2.04 23.13 36.08
N PRO A 133 -0.93 22.64 36.71
CA PRO A 133 0.49 23.00 36.44
C PRO A 133 1.59 21.92 36.73
N ALA A 134 2.88 22.35 36.67
CA ALA A 134 4.16 21.60 36.61
C ALA A 134 5.10 21.83 37.83
N ASP A 135 6.22 21.07 37.92
CA ASP A 135 7.61 21.43 38.39
C ASP A 135 8.52 20.15 38.35
N ALA A 136 9.69 20.05 37.69
CA ALA A 136 11.07 20.60 37.84
C ALA A 136 12.07 19.63 38.57
N PRO A 137 13.42 19.78 38.52
CA PRO A 137 14.39 19.30 37.51
C PRO A 137 15.54 18.40 38.08
N MET A 138 16.39 17.77 37.24
CA MET A 138 17.79 17.43 37.63
C MET A 138 18.77 17.29 36.46
N LYS A 139 20.05 17.59 36.76
CA LYS A 139 21.19 17.93 35.89
C LYS A 139 22.11 16.73 35.60
N ASP A 140 22.57 16.67 34.34
CA ASP A 140 23.97 16.64 33.85
C ASP A 140 24.96 15.58 34.34
N LEU A 141 25.48 14.70 33.45
CA LEU A 141 26.83 14.07 33.53
C LEU A 141 27.32 13.48 32.16
N GLY A 142 28.34 14.12 31.56
CA GLY A 142 29.59 13.56 30.94
C GLY A 142 29.62 12.44 29.86
N VAL A 143 30.51 12.55 28.87
CA VAL A 143 30.47 12.08 27.44
C VAL A 143 31.06 10.68 27.06
N THR A 144 30.53 10.11 25.95
CA THR A 144 31.13 9.32 24.79
C THR A 144 30.67 7.86 24.61
N ILE A 145 30.45 7.45 23.34
CA ILE A 145 29.26 6.74 22.81
C ILE A 145 28.17 7.78 22.56
N GLU A 146 27.72 7.91 21.31
CA GLU A 146 26.68 8.89 20.99
C GLU A 146 25.34 8.46 21.61
N ALA A 147 24.93 7.19 21.41
CA ALA A 147 23.86 6.52 22.16
C ALA A 147 23.84 4.99 21.87
N GLN A 148 23.52 4.18 22.89
CA GLN A 148 23.14 2.76 22.76
C GLN A 148 21.95 2.48 23.68
N PHE A 149 20.85 1.98 23.12
CA PHE A 149 19.61 1.74 23.87
C PHE A 149 18.74 0.68 23.18
N THR A 150 17.69 0.20 23.84
CA THR A 150 16.78 -0.82 23.28
C THR A 150 15.39 -0.24 23.09
N VAL A 151 14.80 -0.42 21.90
CA VAL A 151 13.41 -0.03 21.61
C VAL A 151 12.72 -1.20 20.91
N GLY A 152 11.69 -1.77 21.55
CA GLY A 152 10.99 -2.94 21.03
C GLY A 152 11.91 -4.17 20.86
N GLU A 153 11.99 -4.69 19.64
CA GLU A 153 12.86 -5.78 19.21
C GLU A 153 14.28 -5.33 18.79
N TYR A 154 14.55 -4.02 18.80
CA TYR A 154 15.78 -3.46 18.28
C TYR A 154 16.75 -3.05 19.40
N GLN A 155 18.01 -3.47 19.27
CA GLN A 155 19.14 -2.88 19.99
C GLN A 155 19.78 -1.83 19.09
N ILE A 156 19.63 -0.56 19.45
CA ILE A 156 20.10 0.58 18.68
C ILE A 156 21.53 0.92 19.08
N VAL A 157 22.39 1.10 18.08
CA VAL A 157 23.74 1.65 18.22
C VAL A 157 23.91 2.76 17.19
N ILE A 158 24.32 3.94 17.64
CA ILE A 158 24.55 5.08 16.75
C ILE A 158 26.04 5.35 16.66
N LEU A 159 26.54 5.35 15.43
CA LEU A 159 27.97 5.43 15.13
C LEU A 159 28.28 6.71 14.36
N SER A 160 29.28 7.45 14.83
CA SER A 160 29.98 8.44 14.01
C SER A 160 31.25 7.80 13.46
N ALA A 161 31.29 7.59 12.15
CA ALA A 161 32.48 7.10 11.46
C ALA A 161 33.22 8.28 10.83
N LYS A 162 34.55 8.39 11.06
CA LYS A 162 35.40 9.39 10.38
C LYS A 162 35.79 8.95 8.95
N ASP A 163 35.62 7.66 8.64
CA ASP A 163 35.81 7.05 7.32
C ASP A 163 34.96 5.75 7.19
N ALA A 164 34.74 5.27 5.96
CA ALA A 164 33.96 4.06 5.69
C ALA A 164 34.61 2.80 6.28
N ALA A 165 35.93 2.83 6.44
CA ALA A 165 36.73 1.78 7.03
C ALA A 165 36.42 1.58 8.53
N GLY A 166 36.08 2.65 9.27
CA GLY A 166 35.65 2.58 10.66
C GLY A 166 34.32 1.87 10.85
N LEU A 167 33.34 2.10 9.95
CA LEU A 167 32.06 1.39 9.95
C LEU A 167 32.25 -0.10 9.59
N ASP A 168 33.03 -0.41 8.55
CA ASP A 168 33.37 -1.80 8.18
C ASP A 168 34.12 -2.52 9.30
N THR A 169 35.09 -1.87 9.93
CA THR A 169 35.84 -2.41 11.06
C THR A 169 34.93 -2.70 12.25
N TRP A 170 34.04 -1.76 12.61
CA TRP A 170 33.09 -1.96 13.69
C TRP A 170 32.12 -3.10 13.41
N LEU A 171 31.54 -3.16 12.20
CA LEU A 171 30.62 -4.22 11.80
C LEU A 171 31.30 -5.60 11.85
N ARG A 172 32.53 -5.72 11.34
CA ARG A 172 33.31 -6.96 11.41
C ARG A 172 33.65 -7.37 12.83
N ASN A 173 33.96 -6.42 13.71
CA ASN A 173 34.22 -6.68 15.14
C ASN A 173 32.97 -7.21 15.84
N GLU A 174 31.80 -6.66 15.51
CA GLU A 174 30.47 -7.14 15.95
C GLU A 174 30.00 -8.42 15.25
N LYS A 175 30.88 -9.05 14.46
CA LYS A 175 30.62 -10.29 13.69
C LYS A 175 29.58 -10.13 12.58
N TYR A 176 29.31 -8.91 12.13
CA TYR A 176 28.49 -8.64 10.94
C TYR A 176 29.36 -8.53 9.68
N GLN A 177 28.87 -9.08 8.57
CA GLN A 177 29.53 -8.98 7.27
C GLN A 177 28.83 -7.94 6.39
N ILE A 178 29.60 -6.98 5.86
CA ILE A 178 29.13 -6.11 4.79
C ILE A 178 29.05 -6.93 3.50
N PRO A 179 27.93 -6.90 2.75
CA PRO A 179 27.81 -7.58 1.46
C PRO A 179 28.93 -7.17 0.49
N PRO A 180 29.57 -8.12 -0.23
CA PRO A 180 30.56 -7.79 -1.26
C PRO A 180 29.98 -6.80 -2.28
N GLY A 181 30.65 -5.66 -2.47
CA GLY A 181 30.18 -4.61 -3.39
C GLY A 181 29.27 -3.54 -2.77
N ALA A 182 29.06 -3.52 -1.45
CA ALA A 182 28.32 -2.44 -0.77
C ALA A 182 29.13 -1.14 -0.60
N GLU A 183 30.47 -1.21 -0.60
CA GLU A 183 31.37 -0.08 -0.38
C GLU A 183 31.12 1.12 -1.30
N PRO A 184 30.91 0.96 -2.63
CA PRO A 184 30.58 2.08 -3.51
C PRO A 184 29.26 2.79 -3.17
N PHE A 185 28.31 2.10 -2.52
CA PHE A 185 27.05 2.68 -2.08
C PHE A 185 27.19 3.38 -0.72
N LEU A 186 28.13 2.97 0.13
CA LEU A 186 28.39 3.58 1.44
C LEU A 186 29.25 4.84 1.36
N ARG A 187 30.24 4.85 0.46
CA ARG A 187 31.22 5.94 0.33
C ARG A 187 30.60 7.35 0.24
N PRO A 188 29.56 7.61 -0.57
CA PRO A 188 28.98 8.95 -0.68
C PRO A 188 28.46 9.48 0.66
N TYR A 189 27.79 8.64 1.45
CA TYR A 189 27.25 9.05 2.76
C TYR A 189 28.35 9.39 3.76
N VAL A 190 29.47 8.66 3.69
CA VAL A 190 30.65 8.94 4.52
C VAL A 190 31.30 10.26 4.10
N GLU A 191 31.48 10.48 2.79
CA GLU A 191 32.05 11.72 2.23
C GLU A 191 31.17 12.94 2.55
N GLU A 192 29.85 12.76 2.60
CA GLU A 192 28.87 13.77 3.04
C GLU A 192 28.84 13.97 4.57
N GLY A 193 29.58 13.16 5.33
CA GLY A 193 29.68 13.27 6.78
C GLY A 193 28.46 12.74 7.55
N MET A 194 27.57 11.98 6.89
CA MET A 194 26.41 11.35 7.52
C MET A 194 26.82 10.36 8.61
N LYS A 195 25.89 10.09 9.53
CA LYS A 195 26.04 9.11 10.61
C LYS A 195 25.29 7.83 10.25
N PHE A 196 25.66 6.72 10.89
CA PHE A 196 25.01 5.43 10.65
C PHE A 196 24.24 5.00 11.89
N PHE A 197 22.93 4.93 11.74
CA PHE A 197 22.01 4.37 12.70
C PHE A 197 21.92 2.87 12.48
N VAL A 198 22.40 2.08 13.44
CA VAL A 198 22.41 0.61 13.37
C VAL A 198 21.35 0.07 14.34
N ALA A 199 20.33 -0.59 13.80
CA ALA A 199 19.30 -1.27 14.58
C ALA A 199 19.50 -2.78 14.49
N LYS A 200 20.13 -3.38 15.50
CA LYS A 200 20.32 -4.84 15.62
C LYS A 200 18.99 -5.48 16.00
N VAL A 201 18.54 -6.47 15.24
CA VAL A 201 17.28 -7.17 15.50
C VAL A 201 17.55 -8.41 16.34
N ASP A 202 16.77 -8.57 17.41
CA ASP A 202 16.72 -9.79 18.20
C ASP A 202 15.70 -10.78 17.60
N PRO A 203 16.13 -11.85 16.90
CA PRO A 203 15.21 -12.76 16.22
C PRO A 203 14.29 -13.52 17.19
N THR A 204 14.63 -13.59 18.48
CA THR A 204 13.77 -14.24 19.49
C THR A 204 12.51 -13.44 19.81
N LYS A 205 12.50 -12.14 19.47
CA LYS A 205 11.38 -11.22 19.68
C LYS A 205 10.57 -10.97 18.41
N VAL A 206 10.98 -11.55 17.28
CA VAL A 206 10.34 -11.32 15.98
C VAL A 206 9.47 -12.51 15.61
N LYS A 207 8.27 -12.21 15.11
CA LYS A 207 7.41 -13.22 14.49
C LYS A 207 7.81 -13.40 13.03
N PHE A 208 7.93 -14.65 12.61
CA PHE A 208 8.15 -15.00 11.21
C PHE A 208 6.86 -15.50 10.59
N GLU A 209 6.42 -14.88 9.51
CA GLU A 209 5.23 -15.23 8.74
C GLU A 209 5.67 -15.50 7.29
N ASP A 210 5.40 -16.69 6.77
CA ASP A 210 5.83 -17.12 5.42
C ASP A 210 7.34 -16.91 5.12
N GLY A 211 8.20 -17.15 6.11
CA GLY A 211 9.65 -16.95 6.00
C GLY A 211 10.09 -15.49 6.00
N ARG A 212 9.20 -14.56 6.37
CA ARG A 212 9.46 -13.13 6.50
C ARG A 212 9.37 -12.69 7.95
N ALA A 213 10.35 -11.92 8.41
CA ALA A 213 10.35 -11.37 9.76
C ALA A 213 9.45 -10.11 9.80
N ALA A 214 8.42 -10.15 10.63
CA ALA A 214 7.42 -9.11 10.72
C ALA A 214 7.84 -8.06 11.76
N LEU A 215 8.69 -7.12 11.36
CA LEU A 215 9.28 -6.10 12.23
C LEU A 215 8.33 -4.92 12.52
N SER A 216 8.42 -4.37 13.73
CA SER A 216 7.74 -3.14 14.14
C SER A 216 8.33 -1.93 13.40
N PRO A 217 7.52 -1.03 12.84
CA PRO A 217 8.04 0.17 12.20
C PRO A 217 8.90 1.00 13.15
N LEU A 218 10.00 1.53 12.63
CA LEU A 218 10.91 2.42 13.36
C LEU A 218 10.65 3.86 12.97
N ARG A 219 10.48 4.73 13.97
CA ARG A 219 10.36 6.18 13.85
C ARG A 219 11.55 6.86 14.48
N PHE A 220 12.16 7.79 13.78
CA PHE A 220 13.14 8.71 14.34
C PHE A 220 12.98 10.11 13.74
N HIS A 221 13.53 11.13 14.41
CA HIS A 221 13.44 12.50 13.93
C HIS A 221 14.78 13.23 14.00
N TYR A 222 14.97 14.21 13.13
CA TYR A 222 16.19 14.98 13.02
C TYR A 222 15.92 16.33 12.35
N ASP A 223 16.88 17.25 12.50
CA ASP A 223 16.86 18.53 11.78
C ASP A 223 17.88 18.52 10.64
N SER A 224 17.40 18.86 9.45
CA SER A 224 18.22 18.99 8.23
C SER A 224 17.60 20.02 7.29
N GLU A 225 18.45 20.86 6.68
CA GLU A 225 18.00 21.80 5.64
C GLU A 225 17.49 21.04 4.40
N THR A 226 18.25 20.02 3.99
CA THR A 226 17.89 19.13 2.90
C THR A 226 16.84 18.13 3.36
N PHE A 227 15.77 17.99 2.60
CA PHE A 227 14.78 16.95 2.80
C PHE A 227 15.01 15.82 1.79
N ASN A 228 15.70 14.76 2.20
CA ASN A 228 16.03 13.63 1.33
C ASN A 228 15.72 12.29 1.99
N LEU A 229 15.57 11.25 1.16
CA LEU A 229 15.43 9.86 1.57
C LEU A 229 16.58 9.05 0.98
N PRO A 230 17.47 8.50 1.82
CA PRO A 230 18.63 7.75 1.35
C PRO A 230 18.22 6.37 0.86
N ILE A 231 18.08 6.17 -0.45
CA ILE A 231 17.58 4.93 -1.07
C ILE A 231 18.70 4.07 -1.67
N ARG A 232 19.91 4.62 -1.84
CA ARG A 232 21.01 3.92 -2.52
C ARG A 232 21.56 2.75 -1.70
N LEU A 233 21.55 2.84 -0.36
CA LEU A 233 22.03 1.73 0.49
C LEU A 233 21.20 0.46 0.30
N GLY A 234 19.89 0.57 0.03
CA GLY A 234 19.06 -0.60 -0.20
C GLY A 234 19.44 -1.40 -1.44
N LEU A 235 20.16 -0.79 -2.39
CA LEU A 235 20.65 -1.48 -3.57
C LEU A 235 21.72 -2.53 -3.23
N ALA A 236 22.43 -2.37 -2.11
CA ALA A 236 23.45 -3.32 -1.69
C ALA A 236 22.87 -4.73 -1.46
N ASN A 237 21.58 -4.82 -1.12
CA ASN A 237 20.84 -6.08 -0.91
C ASN A 237 19.76 -6.31 -1.97
N SER A 238 19.85 -5.63 -3.11
CA SER A 238 18.86 -5.71 -4.17
C SER A 238 19.17 -6.82 -5.17
N SER A 239 18.19 -7.68 -5.42
CA SER A 239 18.18 -8.67 -6.50
C SER A 239 17.77 -8.12 -7.88
N GLY A 240 17.51 -6.80 -8.04
CA GLY A 240 16.93 -6.26 -9.28
C GLY A 240 16.24 -4.91 -9.16
N THR A 241 15.06 -4.78 -9.78
CA THR A 241 14.23 -3.56 -9.77
C THR A 241 13.21 -3.63 -8.63
N GLN A 242 12.99 -2.50 -7.98
CA GLN A 242 12.32 -2.39 -6.69
C GLN A 242 11.28 -1.27 -6.70
N ASP A 243 10.15 -1.49 -6.05
CA ASP A 243 9.13 -0.47 -5.80
C ASP A 243 9.33 0.16 -4.41
N LEU A 244 9.18 1.48 -4.34
CA LEU A 244 9.23 2.28 -3.10
C LEU A 244 8.00 3.18 -3.02
N ILE A 245 7.27 3.06 -1.92
CA ILE A 245 6.16 3.94 -1.58
C ILE A 245 6.62 4.93 -0.51
N VAL A 246 6.54 6.22 -0.84
CA VAL A 246 6.83 7.33 0.07
C VAL A 246 5.54 8.10 0.32
N SER A 247 5.10 8.12 1.57
CA SER A 247 3.99 8.95 2.03
C SER A 247 4.55 10.15 2.80
N ILE A 248 4.26 11.36 2.34
CA ILE A 248 4.74 12.60 2.97
C ILE A 248 3.54 13.35 3.54
N LEU A 249 3.60 13.68 4.83
CA LEU A 249 2.61 14.45 5.57
C LEU A 249 3.22 15.80 5.97
N ALA A 250 2.67 16.89 5.44
CA ALA A 250 3.19 18.22 5.77
C ALA A 250 2.07 19.27 5.89
N PRO A 251 2.25 20.32 6.72
CA PRO A 251 1.25 21.36 6.91
C PRO A 251 0.96 22.09 5.59
N ALA A 252 -0.28 21.98 5.10
CA ALA A 252 -0.81 22.65 3.90
C ALA A 252 0.00 22.45 2.60
N GLN A 253 0.92 21.48 2.54
CA GLN A 253 1.93 21.40 1.48
C GLN A 253 2.08 19.98 0.94
N ARG A 254 1.98 19.82 -0.38
CA ARG A 254 2.42 18.60 -1.05
C ARG A 254 3.91 18.65 -1.39
N TYR A 255 4.53 17.48 -1.56
CA TYR A 255 5.93 17.37 -1.97
C TYR A 255 6.07 16.63 -3.29
N GLU A 256 7.19 16.83 -3.95
CA GLU A 256 7.62 16.07 -5.11
C GLU A 256 9.15 15.95 -5.09
N VAL A 257 9.75 15.17 -5.98
CA VAL A 257 11.21 15.06 -6.01
C VAL A 257 11.84 16.23 -6.78
N ALA A 258 13.00 16.71 -6.32
CA ALA A 258 13.72 17.82 -6.92
C ALA A 258 14.69 17.37 -8.02
N ASN A 259 15.21 16.14 -7.92
CA ASN A 259 16.30 15.63 -8.74
C ASN A 259 15.90 14.51 -9.71
N TYR A 260 14.61 14.14 -9.75
CA TYR A 260 14.06 13.21 -10.73
C TYR A 260 12.85 13.82 -11.43
N LYS A 261 12.48 13.24 -12.58
CA LYS A 261 11.26 13.66 -13.29
C LYS A 261 10.05 13.34 -12.41
N ASN A 262 9.13 14.29 -12.27
CA ASN A 262 7.84 14.06 -11.62
C ASN A 262 6.77 13.84 -12.69
N VAL A 263 5.93 12.84 -12.49
CA VAL A 263 4.71 12.64 -13.28
C VAL A 263 3.57 12.28 -12.34
N THR A 264 2.33 12.51 -12.77
CA THR A 264 1.16 12.00 -12.07
C THR A 264 0.65 10.75 -12.77
N ILE A 265 0.12 9.80 -12.03
CA ILE A 265 -0.53 8.64 -12.65
C ILE A 265 -1.78 9.09 -13.43
N PRO A 266 -2.06 8.54 -14.63
CA PRO A 266 -3.35 8.72 -15.29
C PRO A 266 -4.50 8.32 -14.36
N THR A 267 -5.58 9.10 -14.34
CA THR A 267 -6.65 8.96 -13.34
C THR A 267 -8.03 9.16 -13.96
N ASN A 268 -9.10 8.87 -13.21
CA ASN A 268 -10.49 8.96 -13.66
C ASN A 268 -10.76 8.18 -14.95
N LEU A 269 -10.15 7.00 -15.09
CA LEU A 269 -10.34 6.16 -16.26
C LEU A 269 -11.52 5.21 -16.01
N ASP A 270 -12.37 5.07 -17.02
CA ASP A 270 -13.36 4.00 -17.03
C ASP A 270 -12.67 2.68 -17.39
N VAL A 271 -12.88 1.67 -16.55
CA VAL A 271 -12.32 0.33 -16.68
C VAL A 271 -13.42 -0.72 -16.85
N LYS A 272 -13.04 -1.89 -17.35
CA LYS A 272 -13.95 -3.03 -17.52
C LYS A 272 -14.12 -3.78 -16.20
N ASP A 273 -15.25 -4.47 -16.07
CA ASP A 273 -15.65 -5.20 -14.88
C ASP A 273 -14.61 -6.23 -14.43
N ALA A 274 -13.86 -6.80 -15.39
CA ALA A 274 -12.76 -7.73 -15.12
C ALA A 274 -11.65 -7.14 -14.24
N VAL A 275 -11.54 -5.81 -14.10
CA VAL A 275 -10.58 -5.16 -13.20
C VAL A 275 -10.94 -5.37 -11.73
N LYS A 276 -12.22 -5.62 -11.40
CA LYS A 276 -12.70 -5.82 -10.03
C LYS A 276 -11.89 -6.87 -9.26
N ASP A 277 -11.59 -7.99 -9.90
CA ASP A 277 -10.90 -9.12 -9.25
C ASP A 277 -9.37 -9.00 -9.27
N LYS A 278 -8.82 -8.14 -10.12
CA LYS A 278 -7.37 -8.00 -10.34
C LYS A 278 -6.92 -6.55 -10.37
N PHE A 279 -7.51 -5.73 -9.50
CA PHE A 279 -7.27 -4.29 -9.50
C PHE A 279 -5.80 -3.94 -9.27
N GLY A 280 -5.13 -4.63 -8.34
CA GLY A 280 -3.69 -4.44 -8.12
C GLY A 280 -2.84 -4.76 -9.37
N GLU A 281 -3.18 -5.81 -10.12
CA GLU A 281 -2.46 -6.17 -11.36
C GLU A 281 -2.72 -5.16 -12.48
N PHE A 282 -3.95 -4.68 -12.61
CA PHE A 282 -4.30 -3.58 -13.52
C PHE A 282 -3.48 -2.33 -13.18
N TYR A 283 -3.46 -1.93 -11.91
CA TYR A 283 -2.74 -0.74 -11.48
C TYR A 283 -1.24 -0.88 -11.70
N ALA A 284 -0.66 -2.04 -11.35
CA ALA A 284 0.75 -2.31 -11.56
C ALA A 284 1.12 -2.20 -13.05
N ALA A 285 0.28 -2.72 -13.96
CA ALA A 285 0.49 -2.56 -15.40
C ALA A 285 0.38 -1.10 -15.86
N LEU A 286 -0.57 -0.32 -15.33
CA LEU A 286 -0.72 1.10 -15.64
C LEU A 286 0.50 1.90 -15.17
N PHE A 287 0.98 1.62 -13.97
CA PHE A 287 2.19 2.20 -13.41
C PHE A 287 3.42 1.84 -14.25
N ASP A 288 3.61 0.56 -14.59
CA ASP A 288 4.74 0.10 -15.42
C ASP A 288 4.74 0.83 -16.76
N ARG A 289 3.58 0.94 -17.41
CA ARG A 289 3.45 1.66 -18.67
C ARG A 289 3.73 3.16 -18.52
N THR A 290 3.37 3.75 -17.39
CA THR A 290 3.68 5.16 -17.07
C THR A 290 5.19 5.37 -16.91
N ILE A 291 5.89 4.46 -16.24
CA ILE A 291 7.35 4.49 -16.08
C ILE A 291 8.07 4.22 -17.41
N GLU A 292 7.60 3.29 -18.23
CA GLU A 292 8.17 3.04 -19.57
C GLU A 292 8.18 4.30 -20.43
N LYS A 293 7.13 5.13 -20.31
CA LYS A 293 7.03 6.43 -21.00
C LYS A 293 7.75 7.56 -20.31
N ASN A 294 8.11 7.37 -19.06
CA ASN A 294 8.81 8.35 -18.24
C ASN A 294 9.95 7.67 -17.46
N PRO A 295 11.01 7.19 -18.14
CA PRO A 295 12.07 6.43 -17.47
C PRO A 295 12.69 7.20 -16.31
N GLY A 296 12.76 6.56 -15.14
CA GLY A 296 13.31 7.15 -13.91
C GLY A 296 12.43 8.20 -13.24
N ALA A 297 11.18 8.39 -13.68
CA ALA A 297 10.26 9.30 -13.02
C ALA A 297 9.76 8.74 -11.68
N VAL A 298 9.43 9.65 -10.76
CA VAL A 298 8.67 9.37 -9.55
C VAL A 298 7.23 9.77 -9.79
N VAL A 299 6.31 8.85 -9.52
CA VAL A 299 4.89 9.00 -9.82
C VAL A 299 4.15 9.49 -8.59
N THR A 300 3.41 10.58 -8.72
CA THR A 300 2.44 10.99 -7.68
C THR A 300 1.14 10.22 -7.90
N GLU A 301 0.69 9.53 -6.85
CA GLU A 301 -0.55 8.74 -6.85
C GLU A 301 -1.66 9.40 -6.03
N TYR A 302 -1.28 10.25 -5.07
CA TYR A 302 -2.20 10.97 -4.18
C TYR A 302 -1.60 12.29 -3.70
N ALA A 303 -2.40 13.34 -3.64
CA ALA A 303 -2.09 14.59 -2.96
C ALA A 303 -3.39 15.25 -2.48
N TRP A 304 -3.72 15.08 -1.20
CA TRP A 304 -4.94 15.62 -0.59
C TRP A 304 -4.72 15.87 0.91
N GLN A 305 -5.52 16.74 1.53
CA GLN A 305 -5.63 16.80 3.00
C GLN A 305 -5.81 15.39 3.62
N ALA A 306 -5.07 15.09 4.67
CA ALA A 306 -5.09 13.81 5.37
C ALA A 306 -6.42 13.54 6.10
N THR A 307 -7.16 14.62 6.39
CA THR A 307 -8.39 14.64 7.18
C THR A 307 -9.66 14.59 6.33
N ASN A 308 -9.53 14.50 5.00
CA ASN A 308 -10.67 14.41 4.09
C ASN A 308 -10.31 13.63 2.80
N CYS A 309 -11.31 13.01 2.19
CA CYS A 309 -11.23 12.41 0.87
C CYS A 309 -12.63 12.23 0.29
N ASP A 310 -12.69 12.06 -1.03
CA ASP A 310 -13.90 11.56 -1.70
C ASP A 310 -13.51 10.67 -2.88
N PRO A 311 -14.12 9.47 -3.05
CA PRO A 311 -14.69 8.69 -1.97
C PRO A 311 -13.55 8.12 -1.13
N CYS A 312 -13.74 8.04 0.18
CA CYS A 312 -12.71 7.49 1.07
C CYS A 312 -12.68 5.96 1.03
N PRO A 313 -11.49 5.33 1.01
CA PRO A 313 -11.34 3.86 1.09
C PRO A 313 -11.50 3.32 2.52
N GLY A 314 -11.75 4.19 3.49
CA GLY A 314 -11.87 3.92 4.92
C GLY A 314 -12.07 5.23 5.71
N PRO A 315 -11.95 5.20 7.05
CA PRO A 315 -11.81 6.41 7.85
C PRO A 315 -10.66 7.30 7.34
N VAL A 316 -10.70 8.59 7.64
CA VAL A 316 -9.57 9.51 7.38
C VAL A 316 -8.50 9.34 8.47
N ILE A 317 -7.28 9.84 8.22
CA ILE A 317 -6.19 9.75 9.21
C ILE A 317 -6.60 10.52 10.47
N ALA A 318 -6.65 9.82 11.60
CA ALA A 318 -7.06 10.40 12.85
C ALA A 318 -5.95 11.28 13.45
N MET A 319 -6.34 12.27 14.26
CA MET A 319 -5.40 13.13 14.99
C MET A 319 -4.44 12.35 15.89
N SER A 320 -4.90 11.26 16.51
CA SER A 320 -4.06 10.37 17.32
C SER A 320 -2.99 9.66 16.47
N GLU A 321 -3.29 9.35 15.22
CA GLU A 321 -2.33 8.73 14.29
C GLU A 321 -1.29 9.75 13.82
N LEU A 322 -1.68 11.00 13.54
CA LEU A 322 -0.72 12.08 13.26
C LEU A 322 0.21 12.33 14.45
N SER A 323 -0.30 12.30 15.68
CA SER A 323 0.53 12.35 16.90
C SER A 323 1.48 11.17 17.01
N THR A 324 1.03 9.97 16.66
CA THR A 324 1.86 8.75 16.64
C THR A 324 2.95 8.84 15.57
N LEU A 325 2.64 9.42 14.41
CA LEU A 325 3.58 9.59 13.30
C LEU A 325 4.63 10.68 13.55
N GLY A 326 4.33 11.70 14.35
CA GLY A 326 5.34 12.71 14.70
C GLY A 326 4.87 14.07 15.17
N LEU A 327 3.55 14.36 15.31
CA LEU A 327 3.15 15.67 15.85
C LEU A 327 3.68 15.93 17.27
N ASP A 328 4.11 14.91 18.01
CA ASP A 328 4.74 15.06 19.34
C ASP A 328 6.11 15.74 19.29
N VAL A 329 6.79 15.73 18.14
CA VAL A 329 8.18 16.21 17.99
C VAL A 329 8.40 17.16 16.81
N LEU A 330 7.41 17.32 15.91
CA LEU A 330 7.56 18.03 14.63
C LEU A 330 7.70 19.56 14.78
N GLY A 331 7.23 20.15 15.88
CA GLY A 331 7.37 21.58 16.18
C GLY A 331 8.64 21.89 16.96
N GLY A 332 8.86 23.17 17.29
CA GLY A 332 10.03 23.66 18.05
C GLY A 332 11.18 24.18 17.18
N GLU A 333 12.22 24.70 17.82
CA GLU A 333 13.42 25.21 17.16
C GLU A 333 14.40 24.08 16.83
N LYS A 334 15.36 24.32 15.93
CA LYS A 334 16.40 23.35 15.58
C LYS A 334 17.15 22.85 16.83
N GLY A 335 17.26 21.54 16.97
CA GLY A 335 17.83 20.86 18.15
C GLY A 335 16.90 20.73 19.35
N VAL A 336 15.71 21.34 19.32
CA VAL A 336 14.73 21.28 20.42
C VAL A 336 13.36 20.84 19.88
N ALA A 337 13.08 19.54 19.97
CA ALA A 337 11.80 18.95 19.60
C ALA A 337 10.68 19.38 20.55
N LYS A 338 9.54 19.77 19.97
CA LYS A 338 8.31 20.10 20.69
C LYS A 338 7.10 19.58 19.91
N PRO A 339 5.94 19.44 20.58
CA PRO A 339 4.69 19.20 19.87
C PRO A 339 4.44 20.27 18.80
N PHE A 340 3.87 19.87 17.67
CA PHE A 340 3.47 20.76 16.61
C PHE A 340 2.28 21.62 17.05
N GLU A 341 2.44 22.94 16.98
CA GLU A 341 1.43 23.92 17.42
C GLU A 341 0.64 24.54 16.25
N GLY A 342 0.96 24.17 15.00
CA GLY A 342 0.25 24.68 13.82
C GLY A 342 -1.06 23.95 13.53
N ASP A 343 -1.65 24.24 12.38
CA ASP A 343 -2.88 23.57 11.94
C ASP A 343 -2.61 22.13 11.48
N ALA A 344 -2.86 21.18 12.38
CA ALA A 344 -2.74 19.76 12.09
C ALA A 344 -3.85 19.24 11.15
N MET A 345 -5.00 19.90 11.08
CA MET A 345 -6.10 19.51 10.19
C MET A 345 -5.77 19.82 8.72
N GLY A 346 -4.93 20.83 8.49
CA GLY A 346 -4.43 21.22 7.18
C GLY A 346 -3.31 20.35 6.62
N PHE A 347 -2.92 19.26 7.27
CA PHE A 347 -1.87 18.38 6.75
C PHE A 347 -2.26 17.77 5.42
N VAL A 348 -1.38 17.85 4.44
CA VAL A 348 -1.53 17.21 3.13
C VAL A 348 -0.74 15.91 3.13
N LEU A 349 -1.41 14.81 2.79
CA LEU A 349 -0.80 13.53 2.45
C LEU A 349 -0.43 13.54 0.97
N THR A 350 0.84 13.36 0.68
CA THR A 350 1.36 13.10 -0.66
C THR A 350 1.82 11.64 -0.73
N ARG A 351 1.33 10.86 -1.69
CA ARG A 351 1.84 9.52 -1.99
C ARG A 351 2.65 9.55 -3.28
N LEU A 352 3.92 9.20 -3.16
CA LEU A 352 4.86 9.04 -4.26
C LEU A 352 5.23 7.57 -4.42
N HIS A 353 5.31 7.11 -5.66
CA HIS A 353 5.74 5.77 -6.01
C HIS A 353 6.92 5.85 -6.97
N ALA A 354 8.06 5.36 -6.52
CA ALA A 354 9.28 5.26 -7.31
C ALA A 354 9.57 3.79 -7.62
N ARG A 355 10.03 3.50 -8.84
CA ARG A 355 10.53 2.18 -9.23
C ARG A 355 11.94 2.31 -9.75
N TYR A 356 12.88 1.68 -9.08
CA TYR A 356 14.30 1.87 -9.35
C TYR A 356 15.10 0.57 -9.20
N GLY A 357 16.25 0.50 -9.85
CA GLY A 357 17.18 -0.62 -9.74
C GLY A 357 18.62 -0.12 -9.63
N LYS A 358 19.59 -0.95 -10.01
CA LYS A 358 21.03 -0.63 -9.94
C LYS A 358 21.48 0.60 -10.74
N THR A 359 20.60 1.15 -11.59
CA THR A 359 20.85 2.37 -12.37
C THR A 359 20.60 3.66 -11.60
N VAL A 360 20.04 3.62 -10.38
CA VAL A 360 19.83 4.82 -9.58
C VAL A 360 21.19 5.34 -9.05
N THR A 361 21.44 6.63 -9.26
CA THR A 361 22.73 7.27 -8.95
C THR A 361 22.68 8.20 -7.75
N GLU A 362 21.49 8.69 -7.41
CA GLU A 362 21.26 9.68 -6.36
C GLU A 362 20.13 9.23 -5.42
N ASP A 363 20.09 9.83 -4.25
CA ASP A 363 18.97 9.67 -3.33
C ASP A 363 17.78 10.54 -3.73
N LEU A 364 16.59 10.25 -3.22
CA LEU A 364 15.44 11.10 -3.50
C LEU A 364 15.56 12.38 -2.69
N VAL A 365 15.66 13.53 -3.35
CA VAL A 365 15.59 14.85 -2.71
C VAL A 365 14.19 15.39 -2.93
N PHE A 366 13.51 15.84 -1.89
CA PHE A 366 12.16 16.37 -1.97
C PHE A 366 12.14 17.90 -1.92
N LYS A 367 11.17 18.49 -2.60
CA LYS A 367 10.86 19.90 -2.57
C LYS A 367 9.35 20.12 -2.45
N ALA A 368 8.97 21.26 -1.88
CA ALA A 368 7.59 21.73 -1.92
C ALA A 368 7.14 21.91 -3.38
N ALA A 369 5.86 21.65 -3.63
CA ALA A 369 5.31 21.69 -4.98
C ALA A 369 3.90 22.29 -5.01
N GLU A 370 3.58 22.95 -6.11
CA GLU A 370 2.30 23.65 -6.29
C GLU A 370 1.11 22.69 -6.18
N PRO A 371 -0.04 23.12 -5.62
CA PRO A 371 -1.19 22.25 -5.45
C PRO A 371 -1.75 21.71 -6.77
N ILE A 372 -2.27 20.48 -6.73
CA ILE A 372 -2.85 19.82 -7.89
C ILE A 372 -4.20 19.18 -7.57
N VAL A 373 -5.01 19.05 -8.62
CA VAL A 373 -6.29 18.33 -8.58
C VAL A 373 -6.42 17.35 -9.72
N GLY A 374 -7.23 16.31 -9.53
CA GLY A 374 -7.52 15.30 -10.54
C GLY A 374 -8.08 14.04 -9.90
N GLY A 375 -8.81 13.22 -10.65
CA GLY A 375 -9.37 11.98 -10.10
C GLY A 375 -10.64 12.19 -9.26
N ARG A 376 -11.43 13.24 -9.53
CA ARG A 376 -12.57 13.65 -8.68
C ARG A 376 -13.95 13.50 -9.33
N GLU A 377 -14.08 12.70 -10.39
CA GLU A 377 -15.30 12.63 -11.22
C GLU A 377 -15.79 14.01 -11.75
N HIS A 378 -14.89 14.99 -11.86
CA HIS A 378 -15.25 16.33 -12.32
C HIS A 378 -15.28 16.39 -13.85
N VAL A 379 -16.43 16.77 -14.40
CA VAL A 379 -16.62 17.00 -15.84
C VAL A 379 -16.05 18.37 -16.21
N VAL A 380 -15.09 18.41 -17.12
CA VAL A 380 -14.50 19.66 -17.61
C VAL A 380 -15.31 20.24 -18.77
N ALA A 381 -14.99 21.46 -19.20
CA ALA A 381 -15.79 22.25 -20.14
C ALA A 381 -16.13 21.58 -21.48
N ASN A 382 -15.37 20.55 -21.89
CA ASN A 382 -15.63 19.76 -23.10
C ASN A 382 -16.64 18.62 -22.90
N GLY A 383 -17.27 18.51 -21.72
CA GLY A 383 -18.23 17.48 -21.39
C GLY A 383 -17.61 16.11 -21.05
N LYS A 384 -16.28 16.01 -20.95
CA LYS A 384 -15.57 14.79 -20.54
C LYS A 384 -15.09 14.90 -19.10
N LEU A 385 -14.82 13.75 -18.48
CA LEU A 385 -14.18 13.69 -17.17
C LEU A 385 -12.74 14.25 -17.25
N GLU A 386 -12.27 14.84 -16.16
CA GLU A 386 -10.84 15.12 -16.00
C GLU A 386 -10.08 13.80 -15.93
N GLU A 387 -9.14 13.54 -16.84
CA GLU A 387 -8.41 12.25 -16.91
C GLU A 387 -6.94 12.36 -16.43
N ARG A 388 -6.56 13.53 -15.92
CA ARG A 388 -5.20 13.86 -15.52
C ARG A 388 -5.16 14.87 -14.38
N SER A 389 -3.99 15.02 -13.79
CA SER A 389 -3.75 16.13 -12.87
C SER A 389 -3.71 17.47 -13.61
N ARG A 390 -4.05 18.53 -12.88
CA ARG A 390 -3.80 19.91 -13.29
C ARG A 390 -3.47 20.76 -12.07
N PRO A 391 -2.71 21.87 -12.22
CA PRO A 391 -2.54 22.84 -11.16
C PRO A 391 -3.88 23.39 -10.67
N ASP A 392 -3.94 23.73 -9.39
CA ASP A 392 -5.07 24.39 -8.74
C ASP A 392 -4.61 25.17 -7.49
N SER A 393 -5.55 25.79 -6.80
CA SER A 393 -5.35 26.45 -5.51
C SER A 393 -5.32 25.49 -4.31
N ILE A 394 -5.78 24.25 -4.50
CA ILE A 394 -5.91 23.23 -3.46
C ILE A 394 -5.35 21.88 -3.92
N ASN A 395 -4.95 21.05 -2.96
CA ASN A 395 -4.54 19.66 -3.20
C ASN A 395 -5.76 18.74 -3.08
N ASN A 396 -6.31 18.30 -4.21
CA ASN A 396 -7.35 17.27 -4.30
C ASN A 396 -7.06 16.32 -5.47
N PHE A 397 -5.90 15.68 -5.47
CA PHE A 397 -5.50 14.70 -6.47
C PHE A 397 -5.53 13.28 -5.91
N GLN A 398 -6.07 12.35 -6.69
CA GLN A 398 -6.04 10.91 -6.39
C GLN A 398 -6.01 10.07 -7.66
N ALA A 399 -5.47 8.86 -7.56
CA ALA A 399 -5.63 7.81 -8.55
C ALA A 399 -7.00 7.12 -8.39
N ARG A 400 -7.96 7.42 -9.26
CA ARG A 400 -9.32 6.85 -9.26
C ARG A 400 -9.59 6.13 -10.57
N TYR A 401 -10.24 4.98 -10.52
CA TYR A 401 -10.69 4.22 -11.69
C TYR A 401 -12.11 3.74 -11.45
N ALA A 402 -12.96 3.80 -12.47
CA ALA A 402 -14.38 3.57 -12.33
C ALA A 402 -14.86 2.39 -13.18
N ILE A 403 -15.65 1.50 -12.59
CA ILE A 403 -16.50 0.56 -13.33
C ILE A 403 -17.88 1.20 -13.42
N ARG A 404 -18.35 1.44 -14.65
CA ARG A 404 -19.66 2.02 -14.92
C ARG A 404 -20.66 0.96 -15.37
N HIS A 405 -21.73 0.82 -14.60
CA HIS A 405 -22.85 -0.07 -14.83
C HIS A 405 -24.00 0.72 -15.48
N GLU A 406 -24.12 0.62 -16.80
CA GLU A 406 -25.20 1.29 -17.56
C GLU A 406 -26.59 0.81 -17.13
N TRP A 407 -27.60 1.66 -17.31
CA TRP A 407 -28.97 1.34 -16.97
C TRP A 407 -29.52 0.28 -17.91
N THR A 408 -29.91 -0.86 -17.32
CA THR A 408 -30.49 -2.00 -18.06
C THR A 408 -32.00 -2.15 -17.86
N GLY A 409 -32.60 -1.31 -17.01
CA GLY A 409 -34.04 -1.30 -16.76
C GLY A 409 -34.85 -0.69 -17.91
N PRO A 410 -36.18 -0.78 -17.85
CA PRO A 410 -37.05 -0.14 -18.85
C PRO A 410 -36.92 1.38 -18.81
N ILE A 411 -36.93 2.02 -19.97
CA ILE A 411 -36.98 3.49 -20.11
C ILE A 411 -38.41 3.86 -20.49
N THR A 412 -39.17 4.38 -19.54
CA THR A 412 -40.63 4.57 -19.66
C THR A 412 -41.05 6.01 -19.95
N CYS A 413 -40.15 6.97 -19.78
CA CYS A 413 -40.37 8.39 -19.99
C CYS A 413 -40.08 8.81 -21.43
N LYS A 414 -40.70 9.92 -21.86
CA LYS A 414 -40.55 10.47 -23.21
C LYS A 414 -39.18 11.12 -23.45
N ASN A 415 -38.57 11.70 -22.42
CA ASN A 415 -37.30 12.44 -22.49
C ASN A 415 -36.29 11.87 -21.48
N PRO A 416 -35.67 10.71 -21.74
CA PRO A 416 -34.72 10.11 -20.83
C PRO A 416 -33.41 10.91 -20.78
N VAL A 417 -32.85 11.06 -19.58
CA VAL A 417 -31.55 11.69 -19.34
C VAL A 417 -30.56 10.62 -18.87
N ARG A 418 -29.66 10.22 -19.79
CA ARG A 418 -28.60 9.23 -19.57
C ARG A 418 -27.33 9.90 -19.02
N GLY A 419 -26.41 9.11 -18.50
CA GLY A 419 -25.12 9.56 -17.98
C GLY A 419 -25.19 10.19 -16.58
N ARG A 420 -26.28 9.96 -15.84
CA ARG A 420 -26.38 10.31 -14.43
C ARG A 420 -25.92 9.13 -13.60
N TRP A 421 -24.83 9.27 -12.87
CA TRP A 421 -24.15 8.18 -12.18
C TRP A 421 -24.30 8.32 -10.66
N GLY A 422 -24.54 7.21 -9.97
CA GLY A 422 -24.70 7.18 -8.52
C GLY A 422 -24.33 5.83 -7.92
N GLY A 423 -24.73 5.63 -6.66
CA GLY A 423 -24.56 4.37 -5.94
C GLY A 423 -25.42 3.23 -6.50
N PRO A 424 -25.23 2.00 -5.98
CA PRO A 424 -25.97 0.84 -6.46
C PRO A 424 -27.49 1.00 -6.26
N PRO A 425 -28.32 0.56 -7.22
CA PRO A 425 -29.76 0.51 -7.06
C PRO A 425 -30.18 -0.40 -5.90
N ASN A 426 -31.40 -0.19 -5.38
CA ASN A 426 -31.97 -1.00 -4.31
C ASN A 426 -31.87 -2.51 -4.63
N GLY A 427 -31.25 -3.27 -3.73
CA GLY A 427 -31.08 -4.73 -3.86
C GLY A 427 -29.81 -5.17 -4.58
N VAL A 428 -29.01 -4.25 -5.13
CA VAL A 428 -27.67 -4.55 -5.66
C VAL A 428 -26.64 -4.42 -4.54
N THR A 429 -25.98 -5.53 -4.18
CA THR A 429 -24.85 -5.53 -3.24
C THR A 429 -23.54 -5.25 -3.97
N GLY A 430 -22.80 -4.23 -3.57
CA GLY A 430 -21.55 -3.81 -4.21
C GLY A 430 -21.30 -2.30 -4.04
N GLY A 431 -20.31 -1.74 -4.74
CA GLY A 431 -20.13 -0.27 -4.82
C GLY A 431 -19.27 0.38 -3.75
N GLY A 432 -18.66 -0.41 -2.87
CA GLY A 432 -17.63 0.11 -1.96
C GLY A 432 -16.35 0.48 -2.70
N VAL A 433 -15.62 1.46 -2.18
CA VAL A 433 -14.30 1.82 -2.68
C VAL A 433 -13.32 0.67 -2.40
N LYS A 434 -12.66 0.15 -3.43
CA LYS A 434 -11.62 -0.87 -3.30
C LYS A 434 -10.24 -0.22 -3.47
N PRO A 435 -9.43 -0.07 -2.41
CA PRO A 435 -8.05 0.38 -2.53
C PRO A 435 -7.15 -0.72 -3.12
N ALA A 436 -6.12 -0.32 -3.88
CA ALA A 436 -5.04 -1.20 -4.27
C ALA A 436 -3.90 -1.13 -3.24
N LEU A 437 -3.90 -2.10 -2.32
CA LEU A 437 -2.87 -2.26 -1.29
C LEU A 437 -1.77 -3.22 -1.78
N ASP A 438 -0.65 -3.26 -1.06
CA ASP A 438 0.45 -4.20 -1.30
C ASP A 438 0.98 -4.13 -2.75
N LEU A 439 0.95 -2.94 -3.35
CA LEU A 439 1.31 -2.73 -4.76
C LEU A 439 2.75 -3.11 -5.09
N ALA A 440 3.65 -3.07 -4.11
CA ALA A 440 5.02 -3.58 -4.25
C ALA A 440 5.06 -5.09 -4.57
N PHE A 441 4.06 -5.85 -4.11
CA PHE A 441 3.95 -7.30 -4.30
C PHE A 441 2.97 -7.70 -5.41
N ALA A 442 2.30 -6.74 -6.04
CA ALA A 442 1.33 -7.01 -7.09
C ALA A 442 1.95 -7.83 -8.23
N LYS A 443 1.19 -8.77 -8.79
CA LYS A 443 1.64 -9.51 -9.97
C LYS A 443 1.75 -8.55 -11.15
N ARG A 444 2.89 -8.61 -11.85
CA ARG A 444 3.22 -7.76 -12.99
C ARG A 444 3.34 -8.60 -14.26
N GLY A 445 3.04 -7.99 -15.41
CA GLY A 445 3.20 -8.61 -16.74
C GLY A 445 2.02 -9.46 -17.23
N GLU A 446 1.04 -9.79 -16.38
CA GLU A 446 -0.14 -10.58 -16.77
C GLU A 446 -1.29 -9.72 -17.29
N ALA A 447 -1.45 -8.50 -16.76
CA ALA A 447 -2.53 -7.60 -17.11
C ALA A 447 -2.26 -6.86 -18.44
N LYS A 448 -3.18 -7.00 -19.40
CA LYS A 448 -3.12 -6.31 -20.68
C LYS A 448 -3.99 -5.06 -20.66
N LEU A 449 -3.38 -3.89 -20.45
CA LEU A 449 -4.09 -2.61 -20.32
C LEU A 449 -5.13 -2.34 -21.43
N PRO A 450 -4.82 -2.52 -22.74
CA PRO A 450 -5.82 -2.31 -23.80
C PRO A 450 -7.10 -3.11 -23.62
N GLU A 451 -7.01 -4.29 -23.02
CA GLU A 451 -8.15 -5.17 -22.80
C GLU A 451 -8.95 -4.80 -21.55
N LEU A 452 -8.41 -3.97 -20.66
CA LEU A 452 -8.98 -3.64 -19.34
C LEU A 452 -9.58 -2.24 -19.25
N VAL A 453 -9.20 -1.33 -20.15
CA VAL A 453 -9.71 0.06 -20.18
C VAL A 453 -10.89 0.20 -21.15
N ARG A 454 -11.76 1.17 -20.90
CA ARG A 454 -12.88 1.54 -21.79
C ARG A 454 -12.61 2.78 -22.64
N GLN A 455 -11.41 3.36 -22.52
CA GLN A 455 -10.98 4.56 -23.24
C GLN A 455 -9.49 4.49 -23.59
N ASP A 456 -9.08 5.26 -24.59
CA ASP A 456 -7.67 5.48 -24.88
C ASP A 456 -7.01 6.29 -23.75
N ILE A 457 -5.72 6.04 -23.49
CA ILE A 457 -4.89 6.79 -22.56
C ILE A 457 -3.71 7.36 -23.34
N PRO A 458 -3.88 8.50 -24.04
CA PRO A 458 -2.85 9.04 -24.93
C PRO A 458 -1.55 9.39 -24.21
N GLU A 459 -1.62 9.84 -22.95
CA GLU A 459 -0.45 10.24 -22.14
C GLU A 459 0.59 9.13 -21.98
N ILE A 460 0.14 7.87 -22.03
CA ILE A 460 1.01 6.70 -21.91
C ILE A 460 0.93 5.79 -23.13
N GLU A 461 0.40 6.31 -24.24
CA GLU A 461 0.22 5.62 -25.52
C GLU A 461 -0.41 4.22 -25.36
N VAL A 462 -1.57 4.18 -24.69
CA VAL A 462 -2.41 2.99 -24.62
C VAL A 462 -3.67 3.24 -25.44
N THR A 463 -3.89 2.41 -26.45
CA THR A 463 -5.13 2.40 -27.23
C THR A 463 -6.02 1.27 -26.73
N MET A 464 -7.28 1.55 -26.45
CA MET A 464 -8.23 0.54 -26.00
C MET A 464 -8.44 -0.54 -27.07
N ALA A 465 -8.54 -1.79 -26.66
CA ALA A 465 -8.91 -2.87 -27.56
C ALA A 465 -10.37 -2.70 -27.98
N LYS A 466 -10.62 -2.64 -29.30
CA LYS A 466 -11.98 -2.68 -29.84
C LYS A 466 -12.65 -3.99 -29.41
N ALA A 467 -13.92 -3.91 -29.00
CA ALA A 467 -14.70 -5.11 -28.73
C ALA A 467 -14.69 -6.01 -29.98
N PRO A 468 -14.55 -7.34 -29.84
CA PRO A 468 -14.67 -8.23 -30.97
C PRO A 468 -16.01 -8.00 -31.66
N VAL A 469 -15.96 -7.66 -32.95
CA VAL A 469 -17.14 -7.42 -33.80
C VAL A 469 -17.97 -8.71 -33.79
N GLY A 470 -19.04 -8.74 -32.99
CA GLY A 470 -19.88 -9.93 -32.83
C GLY A 470 -20.80 -9.93 -31.61
N SER A 471 -20.56 -9.09 -30.60
CA SER A 471 -21.49 -8.91 -29.46
C SER A 471 -22.27 -7.60 -29.62
N ALA A 472 -23.28 -7.63 -30.50
CA ALA A 472 -24.34 -6.64 -30.44
C ALA A 472 -25.09 -6.82 -29.11
N PRO A 473 -25.56 -5.73 -28.46
CA PRO A 473 -26.53 -5.88 -27.37
C PRO A 473 -27.77 -6.52 -27.96
N THR A 474 -28.16 -7.68 -27.45
CA THR A 474 -29.42 -8.32 -27.79
C THR A 474 -30.56 -7.36 -27.45
N ALA A 475 -31.10 -6.70 -28.47
CA ALA A 475 -32.41 -6.07 -28.40
C ALA A 475 -33.37 -7.14 -27.87
N GLY A 476 -33.94 -6.87 -26.69
CA GLY A 476 -34.84 -7.80 -26.02
C GLY A 476 -35.97 -8.22 -26.93
N THR A 477 -35.98 -9.49 -27.34
CA THR A 477 -37.12 -10.11 -27.98
C THR A 477 -38.27 -10.08 -26.99
N ALA A 478 -39.37 -9.44 -27.36
CA ALA A 478 -40.60 -9.41 -26.60
C ALA A 478 -41.01 -10.85 -26.21
N ALA A 479 -41.12 -11.10 -24.91
CA ALA A 479 -41.70 -12.33 -24.41
C ALA A 479 -43.22 -12.33 -24.70
N PRO A 480 -43.80 -13.47 -25.13
CA PRO A 480 -45.22 -13.55 -25.46
C PRO A 480 -46.08 -13.42 -24.19
N THR A 481 -47.19 -12.71 -24.35
CA THR A 481 -48.26 -12.49 -23.39
C THR A 481 -48.67 -13.77 -22.66
N ALA A 482 -48.48 -13.79 -21.34
CA ALA A 482 -49.09 -14.77 -20.45
C ALA A 482 -50.50 -14.28 -20.05
N THR A 483 -51.51 -15.04 -20.48
CA THR A 483 -52.91 -14.91 -20.08
C THR A 483 -53.06 -15.07 -18.56
N PRO A 484 -53.84 -14.24 -17.85
CA PRO A 484 -54.04 -14.40 -16.41
C PRO A 484 -55.00 -15.58 -16.13
N PRO A 485 -54.72 -16.44 -15.13
CA PRO A 485 -55.69 -17.43 -14.70
C PRO A 485 -56.79 -16.79 -13.84
N ALA A 486 -58.00 -17.29 -14.04
CA ALA A 486 -59.24 -16.81 -13.45
C ALA A 486 -59.32 -17.07 -11.94
N THR A 487 -60.06 -16.16 -11.30
CA THR A 487 -60.45 -16.10 -9.90
C THR A 487 -61.26 -17.32 -9.45
N GLU A 488 -60.88 -17.96 -8.33
CA GLU A 488 -61.78 -18.81 -7.54
C GLU A 488 -61.80 -18.35 -6.08
N ALA A 489 -63.02 -18.27 -5.53
CA ALA A 489 -63.37 -17.68 -4.23
C ALA A 489 -63.16 -18.65 -3.05
N PRO A 490 -63.15 -18.17 -1.79
CA PRO A 490 -62.49 -18.86 -0.67
C PRO A 490 -63.40 -19.83 0.10
N LYS A 491 -62.83 -20.90 0.67
CA LYS A 491 -63.51 -21.73 1.67
C LYS A 491 -62.63 -22.11 2.88
N LYS A 492 -63.05 -21.53 4.02
CA LYS A 492 -63.11 -21.98 5.43
C LYS A 492 -62.00 -22.86 6.07
N LYS A 493 -61.61 -22.38 7.27
CA LYS A 493 -60.83 -23.04 8.34
C LYS A 493 -61.58 -24.17 9.06
N SER A 494 -60.86 -25.24 9.40
CA SER A 494 -60.99 -26.16 10.57
C SER A 494 -59.93 -27.27 10.39
N GLY A 495 -59.19 -27.83 11.33
CA GLY A 495 -59.11 -27.79 12.79
C GLY A 495 -57.92 -28.69 13.23
N CYS A 496 -57.64 -28.75 14.53
CA CYS A 496 -56.54 -29.46 15.20
C CYS A 496 -56.39 -30.97 14.89
N GLY A 497 -55.16 -31.47 15.09
CA GLY A 497 -54.88 -32.88 15.36
C GLY A 497 -53.41 -33.14 15.70
N CYS A 498 -53.08 -33.23 16.99
CA CYS A 498 -51.85 -33.85 17.48
C CYS A 498 -52.06 -35.38 17.59
N GLN A 499 -51.07 -36.21 17.23
CA GLN A 499 -50.67 -37.35 18.06
C GLN A 499 -49.29 -37.90 17.67
N THR A 500 -48.63 -38.48 18.68
CA THR A 500 -47.24 -38.89 18.83
C THR A 500 -47.01 -40.39 18.58
N ASP A 501 -45.74 -40.77 18.80
CA ASP A 501 -45.16 -42.12 19.04
C ASP A 501 -44.61 -42.78 17.76
N GLY A 502 -43.36 -43.26 17.69
CA GLY A 502 -42.40 -43.66 18.71
C GLY A 502 -41.89 -45.06 18.33
N GLY A 503 -40.58 -45.32 18.40
CA GLY A 503 -40.07 -46.70 18.42
C GLY A 503 -38.85 -46.98 17.53
N ALA A 504 -37.75 -47.31 18.21
CA ALA A 504 -36.46 -47.74 17.69
C ALA A 504 -36.40 -49.24 17.31
N GLY A 505 -35.30 -49.64 16.65
CA GLY A 505 -34.84 -51.04 16.51
C GLY A 505 -34.49 -51.39 15.06
N ALA A 506 -33.25 -51.24 14.60
CA ALA A 506 -32.10 -52.14 14.81
C ALA A 506 -32.16 -53.46 14.00
N ALA A 507 -31.20 -53.56 13.06
CA ALA A 507 -30.22 -54.64 12.94
C ALA A 507 -30.33 -55.71 11.81
N LEU A 508 -29.17 -55.85 11.13
CA LEU A 508 -28.51 -57.06 10.60
C LEU A 508 -29.07 -57.71 9.32
N GLY A 509 -28.26 -58.22 8.38
CA GLY A 509 -26.81 -58.46 8.34
C GLY A 509 -26.38 -58.87 6.91
N LEU A 510 -25.11 -58.70 6.55
CA LEU A 510 -24.07 -59.76 6.43
C LEU A 510 -24.20 -60.55 5.10
N VAL A 511 -23.16 -60.84 4.31
CA VAL A 511 -21.86 -61.54 4.50
C VAL A 511 -21.08 -61.26 3.18
N GLY A 512 -19.77 -61.21 3.02
CA GLY A 512 -18.53 -61.69 3.68
C GLY A 512 -17.46 -61.72 2.56
N GLY A 513 -16.16 -61.90 2.76
CA GLY A 513 -15.35 -62.36 3.86
C GLY A 513 -14.07 -63.00 3.30
N LEU A 514 -13.11 -63.27 4.19
CA LEU A 514 -11.86 -64.03 4.05
C LEU A 514 -10.62 -63.22 3.57
N GLY A 515 -9.49 -63.18 4.29
CA GLY A 515 -9.16 -63.84 5.55
C GLY A 515 -7.65 -64.07 5.77
N VAL A 516 -7.18 -63.75 6.99
CA VAL A 516 -6.35 -64.63 7.89
C VAL A 516 -4.85 -64.80 7.53
N ALA A 517 -3.83 -64.83 8.40
CA ALA A 517 -3.59 -64.91 9.87
C ALA A 517 -2.11 -64.47 10.16
N ALA A 518 -1.78 -63.83 11.29
CA ALA A 518 -1.20 -64.37 12.56
C ALA A 518 0.32 -64.75 12.47
N LEU A 519 1.23 -64.68 13.45
CA LEU A 519 1.31 -64.60 14.93
C LEU A 519 2.75 -64.06 15.27
N VAL A 520 2.96 -63.09 16.17
CA VAL A 520 3.29 -63.19 17.62
C VAL A 520 4.75 -63.57 18.02
N THR A 521 5.39 -62.58 18.67
CA THR A 521 6.36 -62.61 19.81
C THR A 521 7.89 -62.78 19.65
N ARG A 522 8.59 -61.79 20.25
CA ARG A 522 9.46 -61.85 21.47
C ARG A 522 10.96 -61.48 21.33
N ARG A 523 11.35 -60.57 22.24
CA ARG A 523 12.57 -60.50 23.09
C ARG A 523 13.83 -59.75 22.62
N ARG A 524 14.01 -58.57 23.25
CA ARG A 524 15.10 -58.13 24.17
C ARG A 524 16.57 -58.59 23.94
N ARG A 525 17.42 -57.55 23.85
CA ARG A 525 18.73 -57.28 24.52
C ARG A 525 19.96 -58.18 24.25
N ARG A 526 21.05 -57.50 23.86
CA ARG A 526 22.47 -57.52 24.34
C ARG A 526 23.36 -57.17 23.14
N ARG A 527 24.39 -56.33 23.18
CA ARG A 527 25.29 -55.85 24.25
C ARG A 527 25.60 -54.37 24.04
#